data_AF-A0A4U1C5W9-F1
#
_entry.id   AF-A0A4U1C5W9-F1
#
_cell.length_a   1.000
_cell.length_b   1.000
_cell.length_c   1.000
_cell.angle_alpha   90.00
_cell.angle_beta   90.00
_cell.angle_gamma   90.00
#
_symmetry.space_group_name_H-M   'P 1'
#
loop_
_entity.id
_entity.type
_entity.pdbx_description
1 polymer ?
#
loop_
_entity_poly.entity_id
_entity_poly.type
_entity_poly.pdbx_seq_one_letter_code
_entity_poly.pdbx_strand_id
1 'polypeptide(L)'
;MDKNVVVFIVPIVMFICTAAVIFGLRYMSNKERMAMIEKGMEIGSSKAPSQPYKNLKWGLLLIGAGLGLFLAFVLDNSVFNNADQWGNKENEPIYFSLIAIFGGLGLFVSYLIEKKEALTK
;
A
#
# COMPACT_ATOMS: atom_id res chain seq x y z
N MET A 1 -25.31 -10.02 24.05
CA MET A 1 -24.93 -8.98 23.07
C MET A 1 -25.00 -9.63 21.70
N ASP A 2 -25.88 -9.15 20.83
CA ASP A 2 -26.15 -9.82 19.55
C ASP A 2 -24.92 -9.80 18.65
N LYS A 3 -24.57 -10.96 18.08
CA LYS A 3 -23.39 -11.14 17.21
C LYS A 3 -23.40 -10.14 16.04
N ASN A 4 -24.59 -9.77 15.56
CA ASN A 4 -24.77 -8.81 14.49
C ASN A 4 -24.28 -7.40 14.87
N VAL A 5 -24.50 -6.96 16.11
CA VAL A 5 -24.07 -5.62 16.57
C VAL A 5 -22.55 -5.55 16.68
N VAL A 6 -21.90 -6.62 17.12
CA VAL A 6 -20.43 -6.69 17.23
C VAL A 6 -19.77 -6.60 15.85
N VAL A 7 -20.34 -7.24 14.83
CA VAL A 7 -19.83 -7.21 13.45
C VAL A 7 -19.82 -5.80 12.85
N PHE A 8 -20.77 -4.93 13.21
CA PHE A 8 -20.78 -3.54 12.73
C PHE A 8 -19.87 -2.61 13.54
N ILE A 9 -19.76 -2.80 14.86
CA ILE A 9 -18.95 -1.92 15.72
C ILE A 9 -17.45 -2.05 15.44
N VAL A 10 -16.96 -3.28 15.21
CA VAL A 10 -15.52 -3.55 15.00
C VAL A 10 -14.92 -2.74 13.83
N PRO A 11 -15.48 -2.76 12.60
CA PRO A 11 -14.93 -1.99 11.49
C PRO A 11 -15.06 -0.48 11.70
N ILE A 12 -16.16 0.00 12.32
CA ILE A 12 -16.36 1.42 12.60
C ILE A 12 -15.28 1.95 13.54
N VAL A 13 -15.02 1.23 14.64
CA VAL A 13 -13.99 1.63 15.62
C VAL A 13 -12.60 1.58 14.99
N MET A 14 -12.29 0.56 14.20
CA MET A 14 -10.99 0.43 13.52
C MET A 14 -10.73 1.60 12.55
N PHE A 15 -11.75 2.02 11.79
CA PHE A 15 -11.65 3.15 10.88
C PHE A 15 -11.42 4.48 11.61
N ILE A 16 -12.17 4.71 12.71
CA ILE A 16 -12.03 5.91 13.54
C ILE A 16 -10.64 5.98 14.18
N CYS A 17 -10.15 4.87 14.77
CA CYS A 17 -8.82 4.82 15.38
C CYS A 17 -7.72 5.13 14.37
N THR A 18 -7.78 4.56 13.17
CA THR A 18 -6.77 4.79 12.13
C THR A 18 -6.78 6.25 11.67
N ALA A 19 -7.97 6.82 11.45
CA ALA A 19 -8.11 8.24 11.09
C ALA A 19 -7.59 9.18 12.19
N ALA A 20 -7.87 8.87 13.46
CA ALA A 20 -7.39 9.65 14.60
C ALA A 20 -5.86 9.65 14.70
N VAL A 21 -5.20 8.50 14.46
CA VAL A 21 -3.74 8.41 14.46
C VAL A 21 -3.13 9.23 13.32
N ILE A 22 -3.67 9.10 12.10
CA ILE A 22 -3.19 9.87 10.94
C ILE A 22 -3.35 11.38 11.19
N PHE A 23 -4.51 11.78 11.73
CA PHE A 23 -4.78 13.18 12.06
C PHE A 23 -3.84 13.68 13.17
N GLY A 24 -3.61 12.88 14.21
CA GLY A 24 -2.71 13.21 15.31
C GLY A 24 -1.27 13.43 14.84
N LEU A 25 -0.74 12.51 14.01
CA LEU A 25 0.60 12.65 13.42
C LEU A 25 0.72 13.90 12.55
N ARG A 26 -0.31 14.19 11.74
CA ARG A 26 -0.32 15.37 10.87
C ARG A 26 -0.40 16.66 11.66
N TYR A 27 -1.20 16.69 12.73
CA TYR A 27 -1.37 17.83 13.61
C TYR A 27 -0.09 18.15 14.39
N MET A 28 0.58 17.14 14.96
CA MET A 28 1.86 17.35 15.66
C MET A 28 2.95 17.83 14.70
N SER A 29 3.07 17.24 13.51
CA SER A 29 4.05 17.67 12.51
C SER A 29 3.84 19.12 12.05
N ASN A 30 2.58 19.57 11.95
CA ASN A 30 2.28 20.96 11.62
C ASN A 30 2.64 21.92 12.76
N LYS A 31 2.44 21.51 14.03
CA LYS A 31 2.86 22.32 15.19
C LYS A 31 4.36 22.44 15.31
N GLU A 32 5.08 21.35 15.11
CA GLU A 32 6.54 21.35 15.10
C GLU A 32 7.07 22.32 14.04
N ARG A 33 6.48 22.31 12.83
CA ARG A 33 6.83 23.25 11.76
C ARG A 33 6.61 24.71 12.13
N MET A 34 5.51 25.05 12.79
CA MET A 34 5.27 26.44 13.24
C MET A 34 6.25 26.87 14.34
N ALA A 35 6.50 25.99 15.31
CA ALA A 35 7.46 26.27 16.38
C ALA A 35 8.91 26.44 15.85
N MET A 36 9.26 25.79 14.74
CA MET A 36 10.55 25.99 14.08
C MET A 36 10.64 27.35 13.36
N ILE A 37 9.56 27.80 12.72
CA ILE A 37 9.47 29.14 12.09
C ILE A 37 9.58 30.25 13.14
N GLU A 38 8.84 30.12 14.26
CA GLU A 38 8.85 31.10 15.36
C GLU A 38 10.21 31.22 16.05
N LYS A 39 11.00 30.13 16.08
CA LYS A 39 12.36 30.13 16.65
C LYS A 39 13.42 30.70 15.71
N GLY A 40 13.04 31.24 14.56
CA GLY A 40 13.97 31.84 13.60
C GLY A 40 14.95 30.83 12.98
N MET A 41 14.69 29.52 13.13
CA MET A 41 15.38 28.54 12.30
C MET A 41 14.86 28.75 10.88
N GLU A 42 15.76 29.09 9.96
CA GLU A 42 15.47 28.78 8.56
C GLU A 42 15.07 27.30 8.55
N ILE A 43 13.89 27.00 8.01
CA ILE A 43 13.59 25.66 7.50
C ILE A 43 14.52 25.52 6.30
N GLY A 44 15.81 25.35 6.59
CA GLY A 44 16.88 25.39 5.63
C GLY A 44 16.60 24.30 4.65
N SER A 45 16.26 24.71 3.43
CA SER A 45 16.81 24.18 2.18
C SER A 45 16.94 22.66 2.05
N SER A 46 16.14 21.89 2.78
CA SER A 46 15.64 20.63 2.30
C SER A 46 14.35 21.06 1.60
N LYS A 47 14.41 21.66 0.40
CA LYS A 47 14.55 20.85 -0.83
C LYS A 47 14.77 19.39 -0.45
N ALA A 48 13.78 18.77 0.22
CA ALA A 48 13.59 17.33 0.13
C ALA A 48 13.64 17.15 -1.38
N PRO A 49 14.74 16.61 -1.94
CA PRO A 49 14.93 16.60 -3.38
C PRO A 49 13.66 15.96 -3.86
N SER A 50 12.79 16.75 -4.53
CA SER A 50 11.42 16.38 -4.86
C SER A 50 11.50 14.93 -5.26
N GLN A 51 11.15 13.97 -4.38
CA GLN A 51 11.69 12.62 -4.53
C GLN A 51 11.01 12.10 -5.79
N PRO A 52 11.67 12.16 -6.97
CA PRO A 52 10.95 12.01 -8.24
C PRO A 52 10.38 10.59 -8.32
N TYR A 53 10.97 9.71 -7.53
CA TYR A 53 10.73 8.29 -7.43
C TYR A 53 9.61 7.91 -6.47
N LYS A 54 9.05 8.84 -5.68
CA LYS A 54 7.90 8.51 -4.81
C LYS A 54 6.70 8.11 -5.67
N ASN A 55 6.47 8.83 -6.76
CA ASN A 55 5.42 8.51 -7.72
C ASN A 55 5.74 7.22 -8.49
N LEU A 56 7.02 6.96 -8.77
CA LEU A 56 7.47 5.74 -9.44
C LEU A 56 7.24 4.48 -8.58
N LYS A 57 7.48 4.56 -7.26
CA LYS A 57 7.19 3.49 -6.30
C LYS A 57 5.71 3.11 -6.29
N TRP A 58 4.82 4.10 -6.22
CA TRP A 58 3.38 3.87 -6.24
C TRP A 58 2.89 3.39 -7.60
N GLY A 59 3.41 3.94 -8.70
CA GLY A 59 3.06 3.51 -10.05
C GLY A 59 3.44 2.04 -10.30
N LEU A 60 4.65 1.64 -9.93
CA LEU A 60 5.11 0.27 -10.15
C LEU A 60 4.46 -0.74 -9.20
N LEU A 61 4.11 -0.33 -7.98
CA LEU A 61 3.29 -1.12 -7.08
C LEU A 61 1.90 -1.38 -7.69
N LEU A 62 1.23 -0.34 -8.20
CA LEU A 62 -0.09 -0.49 -8.84
C LEU A 62 -0.03 -1.35 -10.10
N ILE A 63 1.02 -1.22 -10.91
CA ILE A 63 1.24 -2.08 -12.09
C ILE A 63 1.44 -3.54 -11.67
N GLY A 64 2.30 -3.80 -10.69
CA GLY A 64 2.54 -5.15 -10.16
C GLY A 64 1.29 -5.78 -9.57
N ALA A 65 0.56 -5.04 -8.72
CA ALA A 65 -0.70 -5.51 -8.14
C ALA A 65 -1.78 -5.76 -9.20
N GLY A 66 -1.92 -4.87 -10.19
CA GLY A 66 -2.88 -5.02 -11.29
C GLY A 66 -2.56 -6.23 -12.19
N LEU A 67 -1.30 -6.41 -12.56
CA LEU A 67 -0.85 -7.60 -13.30
C LEU A 67 -1.03 -8.88 -12.50
N GLY A 68 -0.69 -8.87 -11.21
CA GLY A 68 -0.89 -10.01 -10.32
C GLY A 68 -2.34 -10.44 -10.21
N LEU A 69 -3.26 -9.47 -10.07
CA LEU A 69 -4.69 -9.75 -10.00
C LEU A 69 -5.24 -10.25 -11.35
N PHE A 70 -4.77 -9.69 -12.46
CA PHE A 70 -5.14 -10.15 -13.80
C PHE A 70 -4.67 -11.59 -14.04
N LEU A 71 -3.41 -11.91 -13.69
CA LEU A 71 -2.88 -13.27 -13.76
C LEU A 71 -3.63 -14.23 -12.83
N ALA A 72 -4.00 -13.80 -11.62
CA ALA A 72 -4.80 -14.60 -10.70
C ALA A 72 -6.14 -14.97 -11.31
N PHE A 73 -6.84 -14.00 -11.90
CA PHE A 73 -8.11 -14.22 -12.59
C PHE A 73 -7.96 -15.17 -13.79
N VAL A 74 -6.92 -15.01 -14.60
CA VAL A 74 -6.66 -15.90 -15.74
C VAL A 74 -6.32 -17.31 -15.29
N LEU A 75 -5.51 -17.48 -14.24
CA LEU A 75 -5.19 -18.79 -13.67
C LEU A 75 -6.43 -19.44 -13.05
N ASP A 76 -7.24 -18.66 -12.33
CA ASP A 76 -8.49 -19.14 -11.75
C ASP A 76 -9.42 -19.68 -12.86
N ASN A 77 -9.60 -18.90 -13.93
CA ASN A 77 -10.41 -19.31 -15.07
C ASN A 77 -9.79 -20.47 -15.89
N SER A 78 -8.47 -20.63 -15.94
CA SER A 78 -7.84 -21.68 -16.76
C SER A 78 -7.68 -23.01 -16.02
N VAL A 79 -7.40 -22.97 -14.72
CA VAL A 79 -7.11 -24.14 -13.89
C VAL A 79 -8.39 -24.70 -13.26
N PHE A 80 -9.34 -23.86 -12.82
CA PHE A 80 -10.52 -24.34 -12.11
C PHE A 80 -11.70 -24.75 -12.98
N ASN A 81 -11.68 -24.44 -14.29
CA ASN A 81 -12.61 -25.05 -15.24
C ASN A 81 -12.46 -26.59 -15.34
N ASN A 82 -11.36 -27.16 -14.83
CA ASN A 82 -11.13 -28.62 -14.78
C ASN A 82 -11.20 -29.21 -13.34
N ALA A 83 -11.38 -28.38 -12.31
CA ALA A 83 -11.30 -28.79 -10.91
C ALA A 83 -12.67 -28.92 -10.21
N ASP A 84 -13.73 -29.15 -10.99
CA ASP A 84 -15.12 -29.30 -10.53
C ASP A 84 -15.37 -30.57 -9.68
N GLN A 85 -14.31 -31.27 -9.26
CA GLN A 85 -14.42 -32.55 -8.57
C GLN A 85 -14.25 -32.48 -7.04
N TRP A 86 -13.73 -31.38 -6.47
CA TRP A 86 -13.43 -31.30 -5.03
C TRP A 86 -13.88 -29.99 -4.37
N GLY A 87 -15.17 -29.62 -4.54
CA GLY A 87 -16.04 -29.10 -3.49
C GLY A 87 -15.67 -27.83 -2.68
N ASN A 88 -14.59 -27.10 -2.99
CA ASN A 88 -14.22 -25.87 -2.29
C ASN A 88 -14.21 -24.72 -3.28
N LYS A 89 -15.31 -23.98 -3.29
CA LYS A 89 -15.63 -22.85 -4.17
C LYS A 89 -14.88 -21.56 -3.76
N GLU A 90 -13.76 -21.72 -3.07
CA GLU A 90 -13.10 -20.67 -2.30
C GLU A 90 -11.62 -20.58 -2.72
N ASN A 91 -11.41 -20.05 -3.93
CA ASN A 91 -10.10 -19.77 -4.51
C ASN A 91 -9.57 -18.37 -4.13
N GLU A 92 -10.13 -17.74 -3.09
CA GLU A 92 -9.66 -16.46 -2.58
C GLU A 92 -8.14 -16.46 -2.25
N PRO A 93 -7.54 -17.56 -1.72
CA PRO A 93 -6.11 -17.57 -1.41
C PRO A 93 -5.21 -17.31 -2.62
N ILE A 94 -5.63 -17.67 -3.83
CA ILE A 94 -4.85 -17.47 -5.06
C ILE A 94 -4.79 -15.98 -5.40
N TYR A 95 -5.91 -15.28 -5.31
CA TYR A 95 -5.97 -13.84 -5.52
C TYR A 95 -5.09 -13.08 -4.51
N PHE A 96 -5.17 -13.43 -3.23
CA PHE A 96 -4.34 -12.81 -2.18
C PHE A 96 -2.85 -13.12 -2.35
N SER A 97 -2.49 -14.34 -2.77
CA SER A 97 -1.10 -14.73 -2.96
C SER A 97 -0.48 -14.07 -4.18
N LEU A 98 -1.16 -14.08 -5.32
CA LEU A 98 -0.62 -13.51 -6.55
C LEU A 98 -0.51 -11.98 -6.49
N ILE A 99 -1.50 -11.29 -5.92
CA ILE A 99 -1.42 -9.83 -5.77
C ILE A 99 -0.27 -9.42 -4.85
N ALA A 100 -0.02 -10.18 -3.77
CA ALA A 100 1.09 -9.91 -2.85
C ALA A 100 2.45 -10.18 -3.50
N ILE A 101 2.60 -11.28 -4.24
CA ILE A 101 3.84 -11.64 -4.93
C ILE A 101 4.16 -10.64 -6.04
N PHE A 102 3.22 -10.37 -6.95
CA PHE A 102 3.46 -9.45 -8.07
C PHE A 102 3.50 -7.99 -7.63
N GLY A 103 2.71 -7.59 -6.62
CA GLY A 103 2.84 -6.29 -5.97
C GLY A 103 4.21 -6.10 -5.31
N GLY A 104 4.70 -7.14 -4.62
CA GLY A 104 6.05 -7.16 -4.03
C GLY A 104 7.17 -7.11 -5.08
N LEU A 105 7.04 -7.86 -6.17
CA LEU A 105 7.97 -7.80 -7.31
C LEU A 105 7.98 -6.41 -7.96
N GLY A 106 6.82 -5.79 -8.15
CA GLY A 106 6.72 -4.41 -8.64
C GLY A 106 7.50 -3.44 -7.75
N LEU A 107 7.39 -3.58 -6.44
CA LEU A 107 8.15 -2.74 -5.50
C LEU A 107 9.66 -3.06 -5.52
N PHE A 108 10.04 -4.33 -5.66
CA PHE A 108 11.44 -4.74 -5.77
C PHE A 108 12.11 -4.17 -7.02
N VAL A 109 11.43 -4.20 -8.17
CA VAL A 109 11.93 -3.55 -9.40
C VAL A 109 12.06 -2.04 -9.20
N SER A 110 11.13 -1.40 -8.46
CA SER A 110 11.23 0.03 -8.15
C SER A 110 12.50 0.36 -7.38
N TYR A 111 12.88 -0.50 -6.44
CA TYR A 111 14.10 -0.32 -5.65
C TYR A 111 15.36 -0.50 -6.50
N LEU A 112 15.37 -1.45 -7.43
CA LEU A 112 16.50 -1.65 -8.34
C LEU A 112 16.69 -0.46 -9.29
N ILE A 113 15.60 0.12 -9.81
CA ILE A 113 15.65 1.31 -10.66
C ILE A 113 16.19 2.51 -9.88
N GLU A 114 15.68 2.74 -8.66
CA GLU A 114 16.14 3.83 -7.79
C GLU A 114 17.63 3.69 -7.44
N LYS A 115 18.10 2.46 -7.15
CA LYS A 115 19.52 2.19 -6.88
C LYS A 115 20.40 2.48 -8.10
N LYS A 116 19.93 2.17 -9.31
CA LYS A 116 20.71 2.37 -10.54
C LYS A 116 20.85 3.85 -10.89
N GLU A 117 19.81 4.65 -10.68
CA GLU A 117 19.87 6.10 -10.86
C GLU A 117 20.71 6.78 -9.77
N ALA A 118 20.63 6.32 -8.53
CA ALA A 118 21.46 6.84 -7.44
C ALA A 118 22.97 6.57 -7.63
N LEU A 119 23.35 5.51 -8.35
CA LEU A 119 24.74 5.18 -8.67
C LEU A 119 25.30 5.93 -9.90
N THR A 120 24.44 6.56 -10.70
CA THR A 120 24.84 7.27 -11.94
C THR A 120 25.01 8.79 -11.72
N LYS A 121 24.81 9.26 -10.49
CA LYS A 121 24.93 10.68 -10.11
C LYS A 121 26.11 10.88 -9.15
#